data_AF-A0A821PBV1-F1
#
_entry.id   AF-A0A821PBV1-F1
#
_cell.length_a   1.000
_cell.length_b   1.000
_cell.length_c   1.000
_cell.angle_alpha   90.00
_cell.angle_beta   90.00
_cell.angle_gamma   90.00
#
_symmetry.space_group_name_H-M   'P 1'
#
loop_
_entity.id
_entity.type
_entity.pdbx_description
1 polymer ?
#
loop_
_entity_poly.entity_id
_entity_poly.type
_entity_poly.pdbx_seq_one_letter_code
_entity_poly.pdbx_strand_id
1 'polypeptide(L)'
;MGDTGDLEGSSLTLHKYVEEFPGLIHFIYVDRTTGRFLAPDMADCVDMLTPDTIRSIMRRTMFALREGYGAATWRRGAIHVCAVRWWERKGQPLRPAPHPPAAVRALAPPGDILATFYRQLMELVFPNDSQGVSIKELVCIHLGLLPASTAVQQARRLAHSVYELAGENPAIASDLL
;
A
#
# COMPACT_ATOMS: atom_id res chain seq x y z
N MET A 1 43.96 -5.14 -11.05
CA MET A 1 43.37 -5.24 -9.71
C MET A 1 42.06 -4.47 -9.77
N GLY A 2 41.01 -5.12 -10.26
CA GLY A 2 39.71 -4.48 -10.51
C GLY A 2 38.90 -4.51 -9.24
N ASP A 3 38.54 -3.32 -8.77
CA ASP A 3 37.63 -3.08 -7.66
C ASP A 3 36.23 -3.56 -8.07
N THR A 4 35.85 -4.75 -7.61
CA THR A 4 34.47 -5.23 -7.65
C THR A 4 33.71 -4.50 -6.54
N GLY A 5 33.30 -3.27 -6.83
CA GLY A 5 32.25 -2.61 -6.09
C GLY A 5 30.98 -3.44 -6.25
N ASP A 6 30.64 -4.19 -5.21
CA ASP A 6 29.37 -4.87 -5.08
C ASP A 6 28.27 -3.84 -5.31
N LEU A 7 27.55 -4.00 -6.43
CA LEU A 7 26.27 -3.38 -6.66
C LEU A 7 25.30 -4.00 -5.65
N GLU A 8 25.29 -3.51 -4.41
CA GLU A 8 24.14 -3.61 -3.53
C GLU A 8 23.00 -2.82 -4.20
N GLY A 9 22.35 -3.44 -5.18
CA GLY A 9 20.98 -3.10 -5.54
C GLY A 9 20.19 -3.20 -4.25
N SER A 10 19.80 -2.05 -3.70
CA SER A 10 19.32 -1.89 -2.33
C SER A 10 18.01 -2.63 -2.15
N SER A 11 18.09 -3.93 -1.88
CA SER A 11 16.96 -4.73 -1.45
C SER A 11 16.42 -4.10 -0.19
N LEU A 12 15.15 -3.70 -0.22
CA LEU A 12 14.49 -3.12 0.94
C LEU A 12 14.29 -4.24 1.98
N THR A 13 15.21 -4.37 2.94
CA THR A 13 15.16 -5.46 3.91
C THR A 13 14.04 -5.23 4.93
N LEU A 14 13.21 -6.26 5.13
CA LEU A 14 12.11 -6.24 6.09
C LEU A 14 12.60 -5.94 7.51
N HIS A 15 13.82 -6.38 7.84
CA HIS A 15 14.45 -6.28 9.16
C HIS A 15 14.35 -4.89 9.80
N LYS A 16 14.61 -3.81 9.04
CA LYS A 16 14.51 -2.42 9.55
C LYS A 16 13.11 -2.10 10.08
N TYR A 17 12.07 -2.65 9.45
CA TYR A 17 10.69 -2.37 9.81
C TYR A 17 10.18 -3.26 10.93
N VAL A 18 10.65 -4.50 11.05
CA VAL A 18 10.23 -5.41 12.14
C VAL A 18 10.57 -4.83 13.51
N GLU A 19 11.73 -4.18 13.62
CA GLU A 19 12.18 -3.54 14.86
C GLU A 19 11.31 -2.33 15.24
N GLU A 20 10.88 -1.53 14.26
CA GLU A 20 10.05 -0.35 14.49
C GLU A 20 8.54 -0.67 14.64
N PHE A 21 8.08 -1.74 13.99
CA PHE A 21 6.68 -2.14 13.88
C PHE A 21 6.47 -3.58 14.38
N PRO A 22 6.29 -3.78 15.70
CA PRO A 22 6.16 -5.10 16.28
C PRO A 22 5.06 -5.93 15.64
N GLY A 23 5.42 -7.13 15.20
CA GLY A 23 4.53 -8.08 14.55
C GLY A 23 4.34 -7.83 13.05
N LEU A 24 4.85 -6.75 12.47
CA LEU A 24 4.82 -6.55 11.02
C LEU A 24 5.73 -7.60 10.36
N ILE A 25 5.20 -8.33 9.40
CA ILE A 25 5.95 -9.36 8.65
C ILE A 25 6.03 -9.04 7.16
N HIS A 26 5.20 -8.13 6.66
CA HIS A 26 5.28 -7.66 5.27
C HIS A 26 4.41 -6.41 5.08
N PHE A 27 4.69 -5.65 4.02
CA PHE A 27 3.79 -4.59 3.57
C PHE A 27 3.88 -4.38 2.06
N ILE A 28 2.82 -3.78 1.51
CA ILE A 28 2.75 -3.39 0.10
C ILE A 28 2.29 -1.95 0.06
N TYR A 29 3.15 -1.05 -0.39
CA TYR A 29 2.84 0.33 -0.70
C TYR A 29 2.58 0.48 -2.19
N VAL A 30 1.55 1.23 -2.56
CA VAL A 30 1.18 1.47 -3.96
C VAL A 30 0.89 2.94 -4.18
N ASP A 31 1.57 3.52 -5.16
CA ASP A 31 1.23 4.80 -5.76
C ASP A 31 0.40 4.54 -7.03
N ARG A 32 -0.92 4.66 -6.90
CA ARG A 32 -1.87 4.43 -7.99
C ARG A 32 -1.84 5.53 -9.04
N THR A 33 -1.16 6.65 -8.79
CA THR A 33 -1.02 7.74 -9.75
C THR A 33 0.16 7.51 -10.69
N THR A 34 1.26 6.97 -10.17
CA THR A 34 2.45 6.68 -10.98
C THR A 34 2.54 5.21 -11.43
N GLY A 35 1.71 4.34 -10.85
CA GLY A 35 1.78 2.89 -11.11
C GLY A 35 2.95 2.22 -10.42
N ARG A 36 3.64 2.92 -9.52
CA ARG A 36 4.76 2.38 -8.75
C ARG A 36 4.27 1.67 -7.50
N PHE A 37 4.98 0.64 -7.10
CA PHE A 37 4.74 -0.02 -5.82
C PHE A 37 6.08 -0.32 -5.15
N LEU A 38 6.02 -0.50 -3.83
CA LEU A 38 7.14 -0.90 -3.01
C LEU A 38 6.68 -2.00 -2.06
N ALA A 39 7.45 -3.09 -2.01
CA ALA A 39 7.27 -4.15 -1.04
C ALA A 39 8.67 -4.73 -0.71
N PRO A 40 8.94 -5.09 0.56
CA PRO A 40 10.11 -5.90 0.91
C PRO A 40 10.13 -7.22 0.14
N ASP A 41 11.28 -7.89 0.07
CA ASP A 41 11.31 -9.29 -0.40
C ASP A 41 10.44 -10.19 0.51
N MET A 42 9.86 -11.25 -0.06
CA MET A 42 9.11 -12.28 0.66
C MET A 42 10.01 -13.39 1.24
N ALA A 43 11.32 -13.40 0.97
CA ALA A 43 12.26 -14.45 1.41
C ALA A 43 12.11 -14.82 2.89
N ASP A 44 11.97 -13.83 3.77
CA ASP A 44 11.87 -14.03 5.22
C ASP A 44 10.49 -14.50 5.70
N CYS A 45 9.47 -14.48 4.84
CA CYS A 45 8.09 -14.77 5.19
C CYS A 45 7.36 -15.71 4.22
N VAL A 46 8.07 -16.35 3.28
CA VAL A 46 7.50 -17.16 2.20
C VAL A 46 6.62 -18.31 2.70
N ASP A 47 6.99 -18.94 3.82
CA ASP A 47 6.23 -20.04 4.43
C ASP A 47 4.87 -19.59 4.98
N MET A 48 4.74 -18.31 5.35
CA MET A 48 3.51 -17.71 5.85
C MET A 48 2.73 -16.97 4.77
N LEU A 49 3.44 -16.35 3.83
CA LEU A 49 2.91 -15.47 2.79
C LEU A 49 3.16 -16.05 1.41
N THR A 50 2.52 -17.19 1.15
CA THR A 50 2.51 -17.77 -0.20
C THR A 50 1.92 -16.78 -1.22
N PRO A 51 2.28 -16.89 -2.51
CA PRO A 51 1.72 -16.03 -3.56
C PRO A 51 0.19 -16.01 -3.60
N ASP A 52 -0.47 -17.14 -3.32
CA ASP A 52 -1.93 -17.21 -3.24
C ASP A 52 -2.50 -16.51 -1.99
N THR A 53 -1.75 -16.50 -0.89
CA THR A 53 -2.12 -15.72 0.31
C THR A 53 -2.08 -14.23 -0.01
N ILE A 54 -1.01 -13.74 -0.62
CA ILE A 54 -0.89 -12.34 -1.07
C ILE A 54 -1.99 -11.98 -2.07
N ARG A 55 -2.23 -12.82 -3.07
CA ARG A 55 -3.31 -12.62 -4.06
C ARG A 55 -4.68 -12.50 -3.38
N SER A 56 -4.96 -13.35 -2.40
CA SER A 56 -6.21 -13.31 -1.64
C SER A 56 -6.33 -12.04 -0.78
N ILE A 57 -5.24 -11.62 -0.15
CA ILE A 57 -5.17 -10.37 0.62
C ILE A 57 -5.49 -9.18 -0.30
N MET A 58 -4.83 -9.09 -1.45
CA MET A 58 -5.04 -7.99 -2.40
C MET A 58 -6.46 -7.98 -2.96
N ARG A 59 -7.03 -9.14 -3.29
CA ARG A 59 -8.45 -9.22 -3.71
C ARG A 59 -9.39 -8.68 -2.64
N ARG A 60 -9.16 -9.00 -1.37
CA ARG A 60 -9.99 -8.52 -0.25
C ARG A 60 -9.80 -7.03 0.01
N THR A 61 -8.58 -6.51 -0.10
CA THR A 61 -8.29 -5.07 -0.09
C THR A 61 -9.11 -4.37 -1.17
N MET A 62 -8.99 -4.81 -2.43
CA MET A 62 -9.69 -4.22 -3.56
C MET A 62 -11.22 -4.26 -3.40
N PHE A 63 -11.74 -5.35 -2.83
CA PHE A 63 -13.16 -5.45 -2.49
C PHE A 63 -13.59 -4.39 -1.46
N ALA A 64 -12.88 -4.27 -0.33
CA ALA A 64 -13.20 -3.28 0.69
C ALA A 64 -13.14 -1.85 0.14
N LEU A 65 -12.16 -1.58 -0.70
CA LEU A 65 -11.99 -0.28 -1.36
C LEU A 65 -13.11 0.02 -2.37
N ARG A 66 -13.63 -0.99 -3.07
CA ARG A 66 -14.80 -0.86 -3.96
C ARG A 66 -16.10 -0.58 -3.20
N GLU A 67 -16.20 -1.07 -1.97
CA GLU A 67 -17.32 -0.76 -1.07
C GLU A 67 -17.24 0.66 -0.48
N GLY A 68 -16.25 1.46 -0.88
CA GLY A 68 -16.09 2.85 -0.45
C GLY A 68 -15.37 3.02 0.89
N TYR A 69 -14.83 1.95 1.47
CA TYR A 69 -14.03 2.05 2.69
C TYR A 69 -12.63 2.61 2.36
N GLY A 70 -12.21 3.67 3.06
CA GLY A 70 -10.85 4.21 2.97
C GLY A 70 -9.82 3.43 3.80
N ALA A 71 -10.28 2.55 4.68
CA ALA A 71 -9.45 1.65 5.46
C ALA A 71 -10.23 0.39 5.83
N ALA A 72 -9.53 -0.73 5.98
CA ALA A 72 -10.09 -1.99 6.43
C ALA A 72 -9.07 -2.80 7.22
N THR A 73 -9.52 -3.48 8.27
CA THR A 73 -8.72 -4.46 9.00
C THR A 73 -9.46 -5.78 9.06
N TRP A 74 -8.73 -6.90 8.91
CA TRP A 74 -9.31 -8.23 9.03
C TRP A 74 -8.25 -9.26 9.40
N ARG A 75 -8.70 -10.40 9.91
CA ARG A 75 -7.83 -11.53 10.25
C ARG A 75 -8.06 -12.70 9.30
N ARG A 76 -7.01 -13.49 9.09
CA ARG A 76 -7.03 -14.78 8.39
C ARG A 76 -6.01 -15.69 9.06
N GLY A 77 -6.49 -16.68 9.82
CA GLY A 77 -5.61 -17.52 10.63
C GLY A 77 -4.77 -16.67 11.59
N ALA A 78 -3.45 -16.84 11.55
CA ALA A 78 -2.50 -16.08 12.37
C ALA A 78 -2.18 -14.67 11.84
N ILE A 79 -2.68 -14.30 10.66
CA ILE A 79 -2.37 -13.04 10.00
C ILE A 79 -3.44 -12.00 10.32
N HIS A 80 -3.00 -10.77 10.61
CA HIS A 80 -3.83 -9.58 10.72
C HIS A 80 -3.42 -8.54 9.67
N VAL A 81 -4.33 -8.26 8.74
CA VAL A 81 -4.11 -7.30 7.67
C VAL A 81 -4.75 -5.97 8.01
N CYS A 82 -4.04 -4.88 7.72
CA CYS A 82 -4.54 -3.52 7.73
C CYS A 82 -4.28 -2.88 6.37
N ALA A 83 -5.34 -2.54 5.64
CA ALA A 83 -5.27 -1.79 4.39
C ALA A 83 -5.76 -0.36 4.64
N VAL A 84 -4.98 0.62 4.19
CA VAL A 84 -5.32 2.04 4.27
C VAL A 84 -5.06 2.72 2.92
N ARG A 85 -5.82 3.77 2.68
CA ARG A 85 -5.80 4.54 1.45
C ARG A 85 -5.93 6.01 1.79
N TRP A 86 -5.08 6.85 1.20
CA TRP A 86 -5.08 8.29 1.49
C TRP A 86 -4.63 9.10 0.28
N TRP A 87 -5.16 10.32 0.22
CA TRP A 87 -4.95 11.26 -0.87
C TRP A 87 -3.94 12.30 -0.45
N GLU A 88 -3.11 12.74 -1.39
CA GLU A 88 -2.14 13.78 -1.14
C GLU A 88 -1.94 14.69 -2.35
N ARG A 89 -1.53 15.92 -2.09
CA ARG A 89 -1.09 16.88 -3.10
C ARG A 89 0.18 17.53 -2.59
N LYS A 90 1.28 17.37 -3.34
CA LYS A 90 2.61 17.87 -2.94
C LYS A 90 3.00 17.42 -1.52
N GLY A 91 2.78 16.14 -1.20
CA GLY A 91 3.05 15.54 0.11
C GLY A 91 2.09 15.93 1.23
N GLN A 92 1.10 16.81 0.99
CA GLN A 92 0.12 17.20 2.00
C GLN A 92 -1.14 16.32 1.91
N PRO A 93 -1.63 15.77 3.04
CA PRO A 93 -2.81 14.91 3.03
C PRO A 93 -4.06 15.70 2.65
N LEU A 94 -4.89 15.10 1.80
CA LEU A 94 -6.17 15.64 1.34
C LEU A 94 -7.33 14.79 1.84
N ARG A 95 -8.47 15.45 2.10
CA ARG A 95 -9.72 14.77 2.43
C ARG A 95 -10.59 14.67 1.17
N PRO A 96 -11.07 13.48 0.80
CA PRO A 96 -12.01 13.33 -0.30
C PRO A 96 -13.36 13.98 0.03
N ALA A 97 -14.07 14.40 -1.02
CA ALA A 97 -15.48 14.75 -0.91
C ALA A 97 -16.31 13.55 -0.43
N PRO A 98 -17.29 13.77 0.47
CA PRO A 98 -18.21 12.72 0.89
C PRO A 98 -18.97 12.15 -0.30
N HIS A 99 -19.12 10.83 -0.33
CA HIS A 99 -19.84 10.13 -1.38
C HIS A 99 -20.50 8.87 -0.80
N PRO A 100 -21.66 8.46 -1.32
CA PRO A 100 -22.29 7.23 -0.87
C PRO A 100 -21.50 6.01 -1.37
N PRO A 101 -21.39 4.91 -0.60
CA PRO A 101 -20.76 3.66 -1.04
C PRO A 101 -21.25 3.15 -2.41
N ALA A 102 -22.54 3.35 -2.71
CA ALA A 102 -23.13 2.97 -3.99
C ALA A 102 -22.48 3.67 -5.20
N ALA A 103 -21.99 4.91 -5.04
CA ALA A 103 -21.31 5.63 -6.12
C ALA A 103 -19.97 4.96 -6.48
N VAL A 104 -19.22 4.46 -5.49
CA VAL A 104 -17.97 3.73 -5.73
C VAL A 104 -18.24 2.37 -6.37
N ARG A 105 -19.29 1.67 -5.92
CA ARG A 105 -19.68 0.37 -6.51
C ARG A 105 -20.09 0.46 -7.97
N ALA A 106 -20.64 1.60 -8.39
CA ALA A 106 -21.05 1.88 -9.76
C ALA A 106 -19.88 2.17 -10.71
N LEU A 107 -18.67 2.41 -10.18
CA LEU A 107 -17.46 2.56 -10.98
C LEU A 107 -17.06 1.23 -11.63
N ALA A 108 -16.20 1.29 -12.65
CA ALA A 108 -15.54 0.11 -13.19
C ALA A 108 -14.85 -0.68 -12.05
N PRO A 109 -14.84 -2.01 -12.07
CA PRO A 109 -14.20 -2.77 -11.00
C PRO A 109 -12.71 -2.38 -10.88
N PRO A 110 -12.16 -2.33 -9.65
CA PRO A 110 -10.73 -2.13 -9.47
C PRO A 110 -9.99 -3.33 -10.09
N GLY A 111 -9.15 -3.03 -11.09
CA GLY A 111 -8.40 -4.01 -11.87
C GLY A 111 -6.92 -3.97 -11.53
N ASP A 112 -6.10 -3.64 -12.52
CA ASP A 112 -4.66 -3.43 -12.38
C ASP A 112 -4.33 -2.11 -11.64
N ILE A 113 -3.03 -1.77 -11.57
CA ILE A 113 -2.52 -0.69 -10.72
C ILE A 113 -2.96 0.70 -11.17
N LEU A 114 -3.15 0.90 -12.49
CA LEU A 114 -3.60 2.14 -13.11
C LEU A 114 -5.03 2.03 -13.66
N ALA A 115 -5.81 1.07 -13.14
CA ALA A 115 -7.13 0.77 -13.66
C ALA A 115 -8.02 2.01 -13.78
N THR A 116 -8.91 1.98 -14.77
CA THR A 116 -9.92 3.03 -15.00
C THR A 116 -10.69 3.40 -13.72
N PHE A 117 -10.89 2.43 -12.82
CA PHE A 117 -11.44 2.64 -11.48
C PHE A 117 -10.80 3.84 -10.74
N TYR A 118 -9.47 3.97 -10.72
CA TYR A 118 -8.79 5.01 -9.94
C TYR A 118 -8.98 6.41 -10.52
N ARG A 119 -9.02 6.52 -11.86
CA ARG A 119 -9.35 7.78 -12.54
C ARG A 119 -10.79 8.20 -12.24
N GLN A 120 -11.75 7.28 -12.38
CA GLN A 120 -13.15 7.54 -12.07
C GLN A 120 -13.35 7.86 -10.57
N LEU A 121 -12.59 7.21 -9.70
CA LEU A 121 -12.60 7.50 -8.27
C LEU A 121 -12.10 8.91 -7.98
N MET A 122 -11.02 9.38 -8.64
CA MET A 122 -10.56 10.77 -8.51
C MET A 122 -11.60 11.78 -8.95
N GLU A 123 -12.25 11.55 -10.10
CA GLU A 123 -13.32 12.41 -10.60
C GLU A 123 -14.50 12.47 -9.62
N LEU A 124 -14.83 11.34 -8.98
CA LEU A 124 -15.89 11.24 -7.98
C LEU A 124 -15.55 11.99 -6.69
N VAL A 125 -14.34 11.84 -6.16
CA VAL A 125 -13.99 12.31 -4.81
C VAL A 125 -13.27 13.67 -4.79
N PHE A 126 -12.81 14.17 -5.94
CA PHE A 126 -12.29 15.54 -6.12
C PHE A 126 -12.83 16.15 -7.43
N PRO A 127 -14.15 16.40 -7.52
CA PRO A 127 -14.75 16.96 -8.72
C PRO A 127 -14.15 18.34 -9.03
N ASN A 128 -13.59 18.51 -10.23
CA ASN A 128 -12.93 19.73 -10.70
C ASN A 128 -11.66 20.14 -9.92
N ASP A 129 -11.17 19.33 -8.99
CA ASP A 129 -9.95 19.58 -8.22
C ASP A 129 -9.07 18.33 -8.08
N SER A 130 -9.05 17.47 -9.10
CA SER A 130 -8.22 16.26 -9.11
C SER A 130 -6.78 16.52 -9.58
N GLN A 131 -6.50 17.70 -10.13
CA GLN A 131 -5.17 18.04 -10.67
C GLN A 131 -4.10 17.99 -9.58
N GLY A 132 -3.03 17.23 -9.84
CA GLY A 132 -1.92 17.03 -8.92
C GLY A 132 -2.27 16.29 -7.61
N VAL A 133 -3.46 15.69 -7.53
CA VAL A 133 -3.82 14.77 -6.44
C VAL A 133 -3.27 13.39 -6.77
N SER A 134 -2.66 12.75 -5.78
CA SER A 134 -2.25 11.36 -5.91
C SER A 134 -2.99 10.43 -4.96
N ILE A 135 -3.14 9.18 -5.41
CA ILE A 135 -3.81 8.10 -4.69
C ILE A 135 -2.74 7.16 -4.16
N LYS A 136 -2.61 7.06 -2.84
CA LYS A 136 -1.71 6.12 -2.19
C LYS A 136 -2.46 5.06 -1.43
N GLU A 137 -1.89 3.86 -1.40
CA GLU A 137 -2.40 2.73 -0.65
C GLU A 137 -1.27 2.02 0.09
N LEU A 138 -1.57 1.49 1.26
CA LEU A 138 -0.65 0.68 2.05
C LEU A 138 -1.41 -0.51 2.63
N VAL A 139 -0.87 -1.71 2.42
CA VAL A 139 -1.35 -2.95 3.02
C VAL A 139 -0.28 -3.47 3.96
N CYS A 140 -0.52 -3.40 5.26
CA CYS A 140 0.35 -3.97 6.29
C CYS A 140 -0.15 -5.37 6.66
N ILE A 141 0.79 -6.30 6.78
CA ILE A 141 0.53 -7.69 7.15
C ILE A 141 1.28 -7.97 8.45
N HIS A 142 0.53 -8.28 9.51
CA HIS A 142 1.10 -8.57 10.82
C HIS A 142 0.86 -10.03 11.21
N LEU A 143 1.80 -10.60 11.96
CA LEU A 143 1.66 -11.88 12.64
C LEU A 143 1.13 -11.67 14.06
N GLY A 144 0.15 -12.47 14.46
CA GLY A 144 -0.37 -12.53 15.82
C GLY A 144 -1.64 -11.70 16.07
N LEU A 145 -2.01 -11.60 17.35
CA LEU A 145 -3.27 -10.99 17.80
C LEU A 145 -3.14 -9.48 18.02
N LEU A 146 -2.47 -8.77 17.12
CA LEU A 146 -2.35 -7.31 17.20
C LEU A 146 -3.76 -6.67 17.23
N PRO A 147 -4.06 -5.71 18.14
CA PRO A 147 -5.32 -4.98 18.11
C PRO A 147 -5.49 -4.18 16.80
N ALA A 148 -6.73 -4.03 16.34
CA ALA A 148 -7.01 -3.30 15.08
C ALA A 148 -6.58 -1.83 15.14
N SER A 149 -6.75 -1.17 16.29
CA SER A 149 -6.29 0.19 16.54
C SER A 149 -4.77 0.31 16.39
N THR A 150 -4.02 -0.65 16.94
CA THR A 150 -2.56 -0.70 16.83
C THR A 150 -2.10 -0.94 15.40
N ALA A 151 -2.75 -1.84 14.66
CA ALA A 151 -2.44 -2.09 13.24
C ALA A 151 -2.64 -0.82 12.39
N VAL A 152 -3.71 -0.06 12.64
CA VAL A 152 -3.96 1.22 11.96
C VAL A 152 -2.92 2.28 12.34
N GLN A 153 -2.53 2.35 13.61
CA GLN A 153 -1.49 3.28 14.07
C GLN A 153 -0.13 2.96 13.43
N GLN A 154 0.26 1.69 13.39
CA GLN A 154 1.48 1.25 12.72
C GLN A 154 1.43 1.56 11.22
N ALA A 155 0.31 1.27 10.54
CA ALA A 155 0.15 1.59 9.12
C ALA A 155 0.32 3.09 8.82
N ARG A 156 -0.21 3.97 9.66
CA ARG A 156 -0.02 5.43 9.50
C ARG A 156 1.44 5.85 9.66
N ARG A 157 2.12 5.33 10.67
CA ARG A 157 3.55 5.61 10.89
C ARG A 157 4.40 5.09 9.73
N LEU A 158 4.14 3.87 9.27
CA LEU A 158 4.83 3.25 8.14
C LEU A 158 4.60 4.02 6.84
N ALA A 159 3.38 4.51 6.58
CA ALA A 159 3.09 5.32 5.41
C ALA A 159 3.97 6.58 5.32
N HIS A 160 4.28 7.21 6.46
CA HIS A 160 5.23 8.32 6.51
C HIS A 160 6.67 7.86 6.23
N SER A 161 7.14 6.77 6.85
CA SER A 161 8.51 6.26 6.62
C SER A 161 8.73 5.82 5.17
N VAL A 162 7.72 5.21 4.53
CA VAL A 162 7.80 4.77 3.14
C VAL A 162 7.77 5.95 2.17
N TYR A 163 7.05 7.03 2.48
CA TYR A 163 7.05 8.24 1.66
C TYR A 163 8.47 8.84 1.53
N GLU A 164 9.21 8.91 2.64
CA GLU A 164 10.61 9.38 2.62
C GLU A 164 11.47 8.49 1.73
N LEU A 165 11.38 7.17 1.88
CA LEU A 165 12.14 6.21 1.08
C LEU A 165 11.78 6.22 -0.41
N ALA A 166 10.49 6.33 -0.74
CA ALA A 166 10.01 6.41 -2.12
C ALA A 166 10.34 7.77 -2.77
N GLY A 167 10.51 8.83 -1.97
CA GLY A 167 10.89 10.17 -2.41
C GLY A 167 12.41 10.33 -2.62
N GLU A 168 13.22 9.66 -1.81
CA GLU A 168 14.69 9.78 -1.85
C GLU A 168 15.36 8.92 -2.93
N ASN A 169 14.71 7.85 -3.43
CA ASN A 169 15.37 6.92 -4.35
C ASN A 169 14.50 6.53 -5.57
N PRO A 170 14.52 7.33 -6.66
CA PRO A 170 13.80 7.02 -7.89
C PRO A 170 14.35 5.79 -8.65
N ALA A 171 15.53 5.26 -8.28
CA ALA A 171 16.17 4.11 -8.91
C ALA A 171 15.66 2.74 -8.42
N ILE A 172 15.11 2.66 -7.20
CA ILE A 172 14.46 1.41 -6.72
C ILE A 172 13.21 1.08 -7.57
N ALA A 173 12.61 2.08 -8.19
CA ALA A 173 11.47 1.91 -9.09
C ALA A 173 11.84 1.32 -10.47
N SER A 174 13.13 1.36 -10.87
CA SER A 174 13.59 0.82 -12.16
C SER A 174 14.09 -0.62 -12.10
N ASP A 175 14.39 -1.16 -10.92
CA ASP A 175 14.89 -2.53 -10.74
C ASP A 175 13.77 -3.59 -10.65
N LEU A 176 12.54 -3.22 -11.01
CA LEU A 176 11.35 -4.09 -11.01
C LEU A 176 10.66 -4.21 -12.39
N LEU A 177 11.39 -3.91 -13.47
CA LEU A 177 11.03 -4.28 -14.85
C LEU A 177 11.86 -5.49 -15.31
#